data_AF-A0A8D8BPJ6-F1
#
_entry.id   AF-A0A8D8BPJ6-F1
#
_cell.length_a   1.000
_cell.length_b   1.000
_cell.length_c   1.000
_cell.angle_alpha   90.00
_cell.angle_beta   90.00
_cell.angle_gamma   90.00
#
_symmetry.space_group_name_H-M   'P 1'
#
loop_
_entity.id
_entity.type
_entity.pdbx_description
1 polymer ?
#
loop_
_entity_poly.entity_id
_entity_poly.type
_entity_poly.pdbx_seq_one_letter_code
_entity_poly.pdbx_strand_id
1 'polypeptide(L)'
;MYILMHQLSAIGAGLQHHTELAQDIYDECSVFIDYWNGAKAELATLKSTIVGEVGEVVLKQKVVPSSGITVFQSLGMAVEDAAIGKLFYSKYMEQLNKGH
;
A
#
# COMPACT_ATOMS: atom_id res chain seq x y z
N MET A 1 -4.97 27.26 12.28
CA MET A 1 -5.19 26.26 11.23
C MET A 1 -4.69 24.92 11.76
N TYR A 2 -5.60 24.08 12.26
CA TYR A 2 -5.24 22.75 12.77
C TYR A 2 -5.24 21.79 11.57
N ILE A 3 -4.07 21.31 11.16
CA ILE A 3 -3.97 20.28 10.11
C ILE A 3 -4.09 18.93 10.83
N LEU A 4 -5.25 18.29 10.71
CA LEU A 4 -5.49 16.91 11.15
C LEU A 4 -4.80 15.96 10.16
N MET A 5 -3.91 15.11 10.69
CA MET A 5 -3.27 14.02 9.95
C MET A 5 -4.34 12.99 9.56
N HIS A 6 -4.57 12.80 8.26
CA HIS A 6 -5.45 11.75 7.72
C HIS A 6 -4.62 10.79 6.86
N GLN A 7 -4.60 9.52 7.26
CA GLN A 7 -4.03 8.42 6.48
C GLN A 7 -5.18 7.66 5.83
N LEU A 8 -5.13 7.54 4.51
CA LEU A 8 -6.12 6.80 3.72
C LEU A 8 -5.41 5.61 3.08
N SER A 9 -6.00 4.43 3.21
CA SER A 9 -5.59 3.23 2.48
C SER A 9 -6.59 3.01 1.35
N ALA A 10 -6.12 3.15 0.11
CA ALA A 10 -6.90 2.82 -1.07
C ALA A 10 -6.48 1.42 -1.55
N ILE A 11 -7.44 0.51 -1.66
CA ILE A 11 -7.22 -0.93 -1.91
C ILE A 11 -7.79 -1.33 -3.28
N GLY A 12 -8.75 -0.57 -3.79
CA GLY A 12 -9.31 -0.74 -5.13
C GLY A 12 -8.47 -0.06 -6.22
N ALA A 13 -7.99 -0.86 -7.17
CA ALA A 13 -7.45 -0.38 -8.44
C ALA A 13 -8.19 -1.09 -9.60
N GLY A 14 -9.30 -0.48 -10.03
CA GLY A 14 -10.09 -1.00 -11.14
C GLY A 14 -9.48 -0.62 -12.50
N LEU A 15 -9.39 -1.59 -13.42
CA LEU A 15 -8.92 -1.44 -14.82
C LEU A 15 -9.61 -0.33 -15.63
N GLN A 16 -10.75 0.19 -15.18
CA GLN A 16 -11.45 1.33 -15.76
C GLN A 16 -12.04 2.20 -14.63
N HIS A 17 -11.40 3.33 -14.33
CA HIS A 17 -11.99 4.49 -13.64
C HIS A 17 -12.57 4.29 -12.22
N HIS A 18 -12.04 3.36 -11.44
CA HIS A 18 -12.41 3.23 -10.02
C HIS A 18 -11.19 3.47 -9.14
N THR A 19 -10.80 4.73 -9.02
CA THR A 19 -9.98 5.17 -7.90
C THR A 19 -10.93 5.46 -6.73
N GLU A 20 -10.69 4.84 -5.59
CA GLU A 20 -11.56 4.99 -4.40
C GLU A 20 -11.53 6.42 -3.83
N LEU A 21 -10.48 7.17 -4.14
CA LEU A 21 -10.32 8.57 -3.78
C LEU A 21 -10.55 9.47 -5.00
N ALA A 22 -11.10 10.65 -4.72
CA ALA A 22 -11.26 11.71 -5.70
C ALA A 22 -9.89 12.28 -6.14
N GLN A 23 -9.83 12.80 -7.37
CA GLN A 23 -8.60 13.28 -8.00
C GLN A 23 -7.97 14.47 -7.24
N ASP A 24 -8.78 15.30 -6.60
CA ASP A 24 -8.32 16.42 -5.76
C ASP A 24 -7.52 15.95 -4.55
N ILE A 25 -7.88 14.82 -3.94
CA ILE A 25 -7.11 14.19 -2.87
C ILE A 25 -5.74 13.73 -3.39
N TYR A 26 -5.68 13.12 -4.58
CA TYR A 26 -4.42 12.70 -5.19
C TYR A 26 -3.52 13.86 -5.60
N ASP A 27 -4.10 15.01 -5.94
CA ASP A 27 -3.35 16.22 -6.28
C ASP A 27 -2.67 16.84 -5.04
N GLU A 28 -3.24 16.68 -3.84
CA GLU A 28 -2.74 17.30 -2.61
C GLU A 28 -1.99 16.35 -1.66
N CYS A 29 -1.96 15.04 -1.96
CA CYS A 29 -1.35 14.05 -1.08
C CYS A 29 0.01 13.52 -1.56
N SER A 30 0.78 13.03 -0.58
CA SER A 30 1.95 12.18 -0.85
C SER A 30 1.50 10.72 -0.90
N VAL A 31 1.67 10.08 -2.05
CA VAL A 31 1.25 8.68 -2.29
C VAL A 31 2.43 7.74 -2.07
N PHE A 32 2.26 6.79 -1.17
CA PHE A 32 3.11 5.61 -1.02
C PHE A 32 2.44 4.41 -1.67
N ILE A 33 3.23 3.58 -2.34
CA ILE A 33 2.75 2.40 -3.06
C ILE A 33 3.39 1.13 -2.49
N ASP A 34 2.88 -0.04 -2.85
CA ASP A 34 3.51 -1.32 -2.56
C ASP A 34 4.69 -1.62 -3.49
N TYR A 35 4.52 -1.47 -4.82
CA TYR A 35 5.58 -1.69 -5.82
C TYR A 35 5.42 -0.82 -7.09
N TRP A 36 6.54 -0.31 -7.60
CA TRP A 36 6.56 0.62 -8.74
C TRP A 36 5.94 0.07 -10.03
N ASN A 37 6.16 -1.21 -10.34
CA ASN A 37 5.72 -1.77 -11.62
C ASN A 37 4.19 -1.83 -11.72
N GLY A 38 3.50 -2.18 -10.63
CA GLY A 38 2.04 -2.16 -10.56
C GLY A 38 1.52 -0.74 -10.68
N ALA A 39 2.12 0.19 -9.92
CA ALA A 39 1.70 1.59 -9.93
C ALA A 39 1.81 2.23 -11.32
N LYS A 40 2.87 1.91 -12.07
CA LYS A 40 3.02 2.40 -13.45
C LYS A 40 1.94 1.87 -14.40
N ALA A 41 1.43 0.66 -14.17
CA ALA A 41 0.40 0.07 -15.00
C ALA A 41 -1.00 0.55 -14.59
N GLU A 42 -1.31 0.52 -13.30
CA GLU A 42 -2.65 0.72 -12.76
C GLU A 42 -2.98 2.19 -12.45
N LEU A 43 -1.97 3.01 -12.14
CA LEU A 43 -2.13 4.45 -11.88
C LEU A 43 -1.70 5.32 -13.07
N ALA A 44 -1.46 4.73 -14.25
CA ALA A 44 -0.94 5.42 -15.43
C ALA A 44 -1.76 6.66 -15.83
N THR A 45 -3.07 6.62 -15.61
CA THR A 45 -4.00 7.70 -15.94
C THR A 45 -4.34 8.62 -14.77
N LEU A 46 -3.86 8.29 -13.56
CA LEU A 46 -4.12 9.06 -12.35
C LEU A 46 -2.97 10.03 -12.10
N LYS A 47 -3.29 11.32 -12.07
CA LYS A 47 -2.31 12.34 -11.70
C LYS A 47 -2.08 12.24 -10.19
N SER A 48 -0.89 11.82 -9.78
CA SER A 48 -0.57 11.64 -8.36
C SER A 48 0.91 11.89 -8.09
N THR A 49 1.23 12.35 -6.88
CA THR A 49 2.61 12.52 -6.42
C THR A 49 3.05 11.26 -5.68
N ILE A 50 3.53 10.25 -6.43
CA ILE A 50 4.09 9.03 -5.85
C ILE A 50 5.47 9.35 -5.28
N VAL A 51 5.61 9.25 -3.95
CA VAL A 51 6.83 9.61 -3.23
C VAL A 51 7.74 8.42 -2.94
N GLY A 52 7.21 7.19 -2.94
CA GLY A 52 8.02 5.99 -2.74
C GLY A 52 7.21 4.73 -2.43
N GLU A 53 7.94 3.63 -2.23
CA GLU A 53 7.36 2.36 -1.80
C GLU A 53 7.26 2.30 -0.26
N VAL A 54 6.23 1.62 0.24
CA VAL A 54 6.04 1.39 1.69
C VAL A 54 7.19 0.59 2.29
N GLY A 55 7.84 -0.27 1.49
CA GLY A 55 9.05 -0.98 1.89
C GLY A 55 10.20 -0.05 2.28
N GLU A 56 10.37 1.09 1.57
CA GLU A 56 11.38 2.10 1.90
C GLU A 56 11.08 2.78 3.24
N VAL A 57 9.80 2.95 3.59
CA VAL A 57 9.36 3.49 4.89
C VAL A 57 9.64 2.50 6.01
N VAL A 58 9.30 1.23 5.82
CA VAL A 58 9.57 0.15 6.78
C VAL A 58 11.07 0.02 7.07
N LEU A 59 11.90 0.16 6.03
CA LEU A 59 13.37 0.13 6.14
C LEU A 59 13.98 1.45 6.65
N LYS A 60 13.16 2.46 6.97
CA LYS A 60 13.58 3.81 7.39
C LYS A 60 14.48 4.52 6.37
N GLN A 61 14.40 4.14 5.11
CA GLN A 61 15.10 4.77 3.99
C GLN A 61 14.32 5.98 3.47
N LYS A 62 13.01 6.03 3.76
CA LYS A 62 12.13 7.15 3.42
C LYS A 62 11.31 7.58 4.63
N VAL A 63 11.18 8.89 4.79
CA VAL A 63 10.42 9.50 5.89
C VAL A 63 9.04 9.86 5.40
N VAL A 64 8.02 9.49 6.17
CA VAL A 64 6.63 9.92 5.91
C VAL A 64 6.49 11.39 6.34
N PRO A 65 5.94 12.27 5.49
CA PRO A 65 5.66 13.65 5.87
C PRO A 65 4.84 13.72 7.16
N SER A 66 5.26 14.59 8.09
CA SER A 66 4.56 14.79 9.37
C SER A 66 3.35 15.73 9.26
N SER A 67 3.11 16.30 8.09
CA SER A 67 1.99 17.19 7.77
C SER A 67 1.49 16.95 6.35
N GLY A 68 0.26 17.38 6.08
CA GLY A 68 -0.44 17.11 4.82
C GLY A 68 -1.14 15.75 4.79
N ILE A 69 -1.68 15.39 3.64
CA ILE A 69 -2.37 14.11 3.42
C ILE A 69 -1.36 13.09 2.92
N THR A 70 -1.41 11.88 3.49
CA THR A 70 -0.62 10.74 3.03
C THR A 70 -1.56 9.61 2.66
N VAL A 71 -1.35 9.03 1.49
CA VAL A 71 -2.15 7.93 0.98
C VAL A 71 -1.24 6.73 0.79
N PHE A 72 -1.64 5.57 1.30
CA PHE A 72 -1.07 4.31 0.87
C PHE A 72 -1.99 3.69 -0.17
N GLN A 73 -1.54 3.61 -1.42
CA GLN A 73 -2.24 2.94 -2.50
C GLN A 73 -1.69 1.52 -2.63
N SER A 74 -2.50 0.54 -2.23
CA SER A 74 -2.21 -0.87 -2.41
C SER A 74 -2.77 -1.34 -3.75
N LEU A 75 -1.96 -2.08 -4.49
CA LEU A 75 -2.27 -2.70 -5.78
C LEU A 75 -2.19 -4.24 -5.67
N GLY A 76 -1.55 -4.74 -4.63
CA GLY A 76 -1.36 -6.14 -4.31
C GLY A 76 -0.04 -6.67 -4.88
N MET A 77 0.77 -7.25 -4.01
CA MET A 77 1.98 -7.98 -4.42
C MET A 77 1.82 -9.47 -4.13
N ALA A 78 2.14 -10.33 -5.10
CA ALA A 78 2.12 -11.78 -4.89
C ALA A 78 3.00 -12.26 -3.71
N VAL A 79 3.99 -11.47 -3.29
CA VAL A 79 4.81 -11.77 -2.10
C VAL A 79 4.01 -11.73 -0.80
N GLU A 80 2.96 -10.90 -0.74
CA GLU A 80 2.07 -10.78 0.42
C GLU A 80 1.30 -12.09 0.61
N ASP A 81 0.72 -12.61 -0.47
CA ASP A 81 0.04 -13.91 -0.48
C ASP A 81 0.99 -15.05 -0.11
N ALA A 82 2.20 -15.06 -0.69
CA ALA A 82 3.19 -16.09 -0.40
C ALA A 82 3.64 -16.08 1.08
N ALA A 83 3.83 -14.88 1.66
CA ALA A 83 4.21 -14.72 3.06
C ALA A 83 3.12 -15.23 3.99
N ILE A 84 1.86 -14.87 3.74
CA ILE A 84 0.71 -15.34 4.52
C ILE A 84 0.52 -16.85 4.35
N GLY A 85 0.58 -17.36 3.11
CA GLY A 85 0.48 -18.79 2.81
C GLY A 85 1.54 -19.61 3.56
N LYS A 86 2.79 -19.14 3.58
CA LYS A 86 3.87 -19.78 4.37
C LYS A 86 3.60 -19.75 5.86
N LEU A 87 3.11 -18.63 6.41
CA LEU A 87 2.78 -18.50 7.83
C LEU A 87 1.70 -19.50 8.25
N PHE A 88 0.61 -19.59 7.49
CA PHE A 88 -0.47 -20.55 7.74
C PHE A 88 0.03 -21.98 7.64
N TYR A 89 0.76 -22.31 6.58
CA TYR A 89 1.33 -23.64 6.39
C TYR A 89 2.24 -24.04 7.55
N SER A 90 3.13 -23.14 7.98
CA SER A 90 4.06 -23.39 9.09
C SER A 90 3.31 -23.64 10.40
N LYS A 91 2.30 -22.80 10.72
CA LYS A 91 1.47 -22.98 11.91
C LYS A 91 0.67 -24.28 11.90
N TYR A 92 0.15 -24.67 10.74
CA TYR A 92 -0.57 -25.93 10.58
C TYR A 92 0.35 -27.14 10.85
N MET A 93 1.55 -27.13 10.26
CA MET A 93 2.54 -28.18 10.48
C MET A 93 3.01 -28.26 11.95
N GLU A 94 3.18 -27.13 12.63
CA GLU A 94 3.50 -27.10 14.06
C GLU A 94 2.39 -27.71 14.92
N GLN A 95 1.11 -27.48 14.59
CA GLN A 95 -0.02 -28.07 15.31
C GLN A 95 -0.09 -29.58 15.12
N LEU A 96 0.12 -30.06 13.88
CA LEU A 96 0.20 -31.50 13.61
C LEU A 96 1.31 -32.17 14.41
N ASN A 97 2.47 -31.53 14.53
CA ASN A 97 3.61 -32.07 15.25
C ASN A 97 3.48 -32.03 16.79
N LYS A 98 2.55 -31.23 17.33
CA LYS A 98 2.23 -31.13 18.78
C LYS A 98 1.10 -32.07 19.23
N GLY A 99 0.47 -32.78 18.30
CA GLY A 99 -0.62 -33.74 18.57
C GLY A 99 -0.20 -35.17 18.92
N HIS A 100 1.08 -35.38 19.23
CA HIS A 100 1.67 -36.62 19.77
C HIS A 100 2.45 -36.31 21.06
#